data_AF-A0A0P9M5N3-F1
#
_entry.id   AF-A0A0P9M5N3-F1
#
_cell.length_a   1.000
_cell.length_b   1.000
_cell.length_c   1.000
_cell.angle_alpha   90.00
_cell.angle_beta   90.00
_cell.angle_gamma   90.00
#
_symmetry.space_group_name_H-M   'P 1'
#
loop_
_entity.id
_entity.type
_entity.pdbx_description
1 polymer ?
#
loop_
_entity_poly.entity_id
_entity_poly.type
_entity_poly.pdbx_seq_one_letter_code
_entity_poly.pdbx_strand_id
1 'polypeptide(L)' 'MTEIDYEHLSDGAKRQVSAFALSKGLSIAEALEAIAIEFLAMGGPSQMGRPKAKVYQLAPKEGLKRD' A
#
# COMPACT_ATOMS: atom_id res chain seq x y z
N MET A 1 -7.04 -8.85 -8.06
CA MET A 1 -5.96 -7.87 -7.83
C MET A 1 -5.22 -7.71 -9.13
N THR A 2 -4.93 -6.50 -9.58
CA THR A 2 -4.01 -6.32 -10.72
C THR A 2 -2.64 -6.81 -10.25
N GLU A 3 -2.08 -7.83 -10.88
CA GLU A 3 -0.73 -8.30 -10.57
C GLU A 3 0.27 -7.15 -10.80
N ILE A 4 1.17 -6.95 -9.84
CA ILE A 4 2.27 -5.99 -10.01
C ILE A 4 3.30 -6.67 -10.90
N ASP A 5 3.46 -6.16 -12.12
CA ASP A 5 4.47 -6.66 -13.04
C ASP A 5 5.85 -6.15 -12.62
N TYR A 6 6.63 -7.03 -12.00
CA TYR A 6 7.99 -6.75 -11.54
C TYR A 6 8.88 -6.23 -12.66
N GLU A 7 8.76 -6.77 -13.87
CA GLU A 7 9.71 -6.50 -14.95
C GLU A 7 9.58 -5.09 -15.53
N HIS A 8 8.42 -4.48 -15.36
CA HIS A 8 8.14 -3.11 -15.80
C HIS A 8 8.43 -2.05 -14.71
N LEU A 9 8.90 -2.46 -13.53
CA LEU A 9 9.35 -1.53 -12.50
C LEU A 9 10.66 -0.86 -12.90
N SER A 10 10.88 0.36 -12.39
CA SER A 10 12.16 1.04 -12.53
C SER A 10 13.27 0.26 -11.82
N ASP A 11 14.53 0.43 -12.28
CA ASP A 11 15.68 -0.26 -11.69
C ASP A 11 15.84 0.00 -10.19
N GLY A 12 15.52 1.22 -9.73
CA GLY A 12 15.53 1.57 -8.31
C GLY A 12 14.50 0.77 -7.52
N ALA A 13 13.28 0.65 -8.03
CA ALA A 13 12.22 -0.15 -7.40
C ALA A 13 12.58 -1.64 -7.41
N LYS A 14 13.10 -2.17 -8.52
CA LYS A 14 13.58 -3.57 -8.61
C LYS A 14 14.65 -3.87 -7.55
N ARG A 15 15.61 -2.96 -7.36
CA ARG A 15 16.64 -3.08 -6.31
C ARG A 15 16.05 -3.10 -4.90
N GLN A 16 15.09 -2.21 -4.60
CA GLN A 16 14.44 -2.16 -3.29
C GLN A 16 13.64 -3.43 -3.00
N VAL A 17 12.84 -3.90 -3.97
CA VAL A 17 12.06 -5.13 -3.84
C VAL A 17 12.99 -6.34 -3.66
N SER A 18 14.06 -6.43 -4.45
CA SER A 18 15.05 -7.51 -4.34
C SER A 18 15.76 -7.50 -2.97
N ALA A 19 16.17 -6.33 -2.49
CA ALA A 19 16.80 -6.19 -1.18
C ALA A 19 15.85 -6.59 -0.04
N PHE A 20 14.57 -6.18 -0.13
CA PHE A 20 13.55 -6.59 0.82
C PHE A 20 13.33 -8.11 0.80
N ALA A 21 13.18 -8.70 -0.38
CA ALA A 21 13.02 -10.14 -0.57
C ALA A 21 14.18 -10.92 0.07
N LEU A 22 15.43 -10.52 -0.22
CA LEU A 22 16.63 -11.11 0.38
C LEU A 22 16.66 -10.97 1.90
N SER A 23 16.31 -9.80 2.44
CA SER A 23 16.33 -9.55 3.89
C SER A 23 15.30 -10.39 4.67
N LYS A 24 14.25 -10.86 4.00
CA LYS A 24 13.15 -11.65 4.58
C LYS A 24 13.17 -13.11 4.17
N GLY A 25 14.08 -13.52 3.27
CA GLY A 25 14.11 -14.88 2.71
C GLY A 25 12.89 -15.20 1.85
N LEU A 26 12.32 -14.20 1.17
CA LEU A 26 11.13 -14.34 0.33
C LEU A 26 11.51 -14.42 -1.16
N SER A 27 10.62 -15.02 -1.95
CA SER A 27 10.63 -14.83 -3.41
C SER A 27 10.23 -13.40 -3.78
N ILE A 28 10.52 -12.98 -5.01
CA ILE A 28 10.13 -11.65 -5.51
C ILE A 28 8.60 -11.48 -5.52
N ALA A 29 7.85 -12.52 -5.88
CA ALA A 29 6.40 -12.50 -5.89
C ALA A 29 5.83 -12.26 -4.49
N GLU A 30 6.31 -13.01 -3.49
CA GLU A 30 5.90 -12.85 -2.08
C GLU A 30 6.30 -11.48 -1.52
N ALA A 31 7.47 -10.98 -1.90
CA ALA A 31 7.91 -9.64 -1.51
C ALA A 31 6.98 -8.55 -2.07
N LEU A 32 6.58 -8.64 -3.34
CA LEU A 32 5.64 -7.71 -3.95
C LEU A 32 4.27 -7.77 -3.28
N GLU A 33 3.78 -8.96 -2.97
CA GLU A 33 2.50 -9.15 -2.27
C GLU A 33 2.55 -8.54 -0.86
N ALA A 34 3.61 -8.80 -0.11
CA ALA A 34 3.81 -8.23 1.22
C ALA A 34 3.81 -6.69 1.20
N ILE A 35 4.57 -6.10 0.27
CA ILE A 35 4.61 -4.64 0.07
C ILE A 35 3.22 -4.08 -0.28
N ALA A 36 2.49 -4.75 -1.17
CA ALA A 36 1.16 -4.32 -1.57
C ALA A 36 0.15 -4.36 -0.41
N ILE A 37 0.20 -5.42 0.41
CA ILE A 37 -0.65 -5.56 1.60
C ILE A 37 -0.34 -4.47 2.61
N GLU A 38 0.95 -4.23 2.90
CA GLU A 38 1.37 -3.19 3.84
C GLU A 38 0.95 -1.80 3.35
N PHE A 39 1.16 -1.51 2.07
CA PHE A 39 0.70 -0.26 1.44
C PHE A 39 -0.82 -0.05 1.61
N LEU A 40 -1.62 -1.10 1.42
CA LEU A 40 -3.07 -1.03 1.61
C LEU A 40 -3.43 -0.80 3.08
N ALA A 41 -2.82 -1.55 4.00
CA ALA A 41 -3.09 -1.47 5.44
C ALA A 41 -2.73 -0.10 6.03
N MET A 42 -1.65 0.51 5.54
CA MET A 42 -1.19 1.84 5.95
C MET A 42 -1.98 2.99 5.30
N GLY A 43 -3.03 2.68 4.53
CA GLY A 43 -3.87 3.68 3.89
C GLY A 43 -3.20 4.36 2.69
N GLY A 44 -2.22 3.71 2.07
CA GLY A 44 -1.50 4.21 0.90
C GLY A 44 -2.40 4.78 -0.21
N PRO A 45 -3.50 4.10 -0.61
CA PRO A 45 -4.42 4.66 -1.59
C PRO A 45 -5.02 6.01 -1.18
N SER A 46 -5.34 6.18 0.11
CA SER A 46 -5.85 7.44 0.64
C SER A 46 -4.80 8.55 0.59
N GLN A 47 -3.54 8.23 0.93
CA GLN A 47 -2.41 9.18 0.84
C GLN A 47 -2.14 9.65 -0.59
N MET A 48 -2.37 8.77 -1.59
CA MET A 48 -2.27 9.11 -3.01
C MET A 48 -3.51 9.83 -3.58
N GLY A 49 -4.47 10.22 -2.74
CA GLY A 49 -5.73 10.85 -3.19
C GLY A 49 -6.62 9.91 -3.99
N ARG A 50 -6.39 8.59 -3.93
CA ARG A 50 -7.16 7.55 -4.60
C ARG A 50 -7.77 6.57 -3.58
N PRO A 51 -8.54 7.05 -2.60
CA PRO A 51 -9.15 6.19 -1.59
C PRO A 51 -10.07 5.18 -2.27
N LYS A 52 -9.93 3.90 -1.91
CA LYS A 52 -10.77 2.82 -2.43
C LYS A 52 -12.12 2.72 -1.72
N ALA A 53 -12.23 3.31 -0.54
CA ALA A 53 -13.46 3.43 0.22
C ALA A 53 -13.51 4.81 0.89
N LYS A 54 -14.72 5.37 1.01
CA LYS A 54 -14.97 6.55 1.83
C LYS A 54 -15.50 6.09 3.18
N VAL A 55 -14.87 6.56 4.25
CA VAL A 55 -15.37 6.34 5.61
C VAL A 55 -16.48 7.35 5.85
N TYR A 56 -17.68 6.86 6.14
CA TYR A 56 -18.82 7.69 6.55
C TYR A 56 -18.98 7.60 8.06
N GLN A 57 -19.05 8.74 8.73
CA GLN A 57 -19.35 8.78 10.14
C GLN A 57 -20.87 8.63 10.32
N LEU A 58 -21.31 7.45 10.75
CA LEU A 58 -22.75 7.11 10.88
C LEU A 58 -23.43 7.84 12.05
N ALA A 59 -22.65 8.27 13.05
CA ALA A 59 -23.11 9.08 14.16
C ALA A 59 -21.97 10.04 14.58
N PRO A 60 -21.95 11.30 14.10
CA PRO A 60 -21.02 12.27 14.64
C PRO A 60 -21.29 12.40 16.14
N LYS A 61 -20.26 12.16 16.97
CA LYS A 61 -20.34 12.56 18.38
C LYS A 61 -20.59 14.06 18.36
N GLU A 62 -21.72 14.52 18.92
CA GLU A 62 -22.00 15.93 19.07
C GLU A 62 -20.77 16.60 19.71
N GLY A 63 -20.05 17.45 18.96
CA GLY A 63 -18.89 18.16 19.51
C GLY A 63 -17.75 18.50 18.56
N LEU A 64 -17.57 17.83 17.42
CA LEU A 64 -16.59 18.26 16.42
C LEU A 64 -17.19 19.37 15.56
N LYS A 65 -17.25 20.57 16.14
CA LYS A 65 -17.46 21.81 15.38
C LYS A 65 -16.33 21.96 14.36
N ARG A 66 -16.70 22.37 13.16
CA ARG A 66 -15.77 22.85 12.14
C ARG A 66 -15.12 24.15 12.65
N ASP A 67 -13.80 24.16 12.66
CA ASP A 67 -13.02 25.39 12.55
C ASP A 67 -12.69 25.63 11.06
#